data_AF-A0A941GJF0-F1
#
_entry.id   AF-A0A941GJF0-F1
#
_cell.length_a   1.000
_cell.length_b   1.000
_cell.length_c   1.000
_cell.angle_alpha   90.00
_cell.angle_beta   90.00
_cell.angle_gamma   90.00
#
_symmetry.space_group_name_H-M   'P 1'
#
loop_
_entity.id
_entity.type
_entity.pdbx_description
1 polymer ?
#
loop_
_entity_poly.entity_id
_entity_poly.type
_entity_poly.pdbx_seq_one_letter_code
_entity_poly.pdbx_strand_id
1 'polypeptide(L)' 'FSICMLCEVAGIARSAYYKWIHRSPSPQKIWNEKIGEEIKLLHEKVGGIFGYRQMTIHMNRQFKEKLNHKRI' A
#
# COMPACT_ATOMS: atom_id res chain seq x y z
N PHE A 1 12.57 21.47 12.37
CA PHE A 1 13.30 20.42 13.12
C PHE A 1 14.44 19.89 12.27
N SER A 2 15.60 19.61 12.86
CA SER A 2 16.70 18.98 12.12
C SER A 2 16.43 17.48 11.94
N ILE A 3 16.89 16.89 10.82
CA ILE A 3 16.74 15.45 10.56
C ILE A 3 17.40 14.62 11.68
N CYS A 4 18.52 15.10 12.23
CA CYS A 4 19.19 14.45 13.36
C CYS A 4 18.28 14.34 14.59
N MET A 5 17.63 15.44 14.99
CA MET A 5 16.72 15.42 16.14
C MET A 5 15.52 14.49 15.90
N LEU A 6 14.98 14.45 14.67
CA LEU A 6 13.90 13.52 14.33
C LEU A 6 14.34 12.05 14.41
N CYS A 7 15.57 11.74 13.95
CA CYS A 7 16.12 10.39 14.04
C CYS A 7 16.39 9.97 15.49
N GLU A 8 16.87 10.89 16.33
CA GLU A 8 17.08 10.66 17.76
C GLU A 8 15.76 10.37 18.49
N VAL A 9 14.73 11.19 18.26
CA VAL A 9 13.39 10.98 18.84
C VAL A 9 12.77 9.67 18.36
N ALA A 10 12.95 9.32 17.10
CA ALA A 10 12.46 8.06 16.52
C ALA A 10 13.30 6.83 16.89
N GLY A 11 14.46 6.99 17.57
CA GLY A 11 15.35 5.89 17.95
C GLY A 11 16.01 5.18 16.77
N ILE A 12 16.20 5.87 15.64
CA ILE A 12 16.81 5.30 14.42
C ILE A 12 18.14 5.97 14.09
N ALA A 13 19.03 5.23 13.44
CA ALA A 13 20.25 5.82 12.89
C ALA A 13 19.91 6.77 11.73
N ARG A 14 20.63 7.89 11.64
CA ARG A 14 20.51 8.85 10.52
C ARG A 14 20.73 8.18 9.15
N SER A 15 21.61 7.18 9.07
CA SER A 15 21.83 6.39 7.85
C SER A 15 20.61 5.56 7.45
N ALA A 16 19.81 5.08 8.41
CA ALA A 16 18.58 4.35 8.13
C ALA A 16 17.52 5.26 7.49
N TYR A 17 17.43 6.53 7.94
CA TYR A 17 16.56 7.53 7.32
C TYR A 17 16.89 7.73 5.83
N TYR A 18 18.15 8.01 5.49
CA TYR A 18 18.53 8.20 4.10
C TYR A 18 18.47 6.89 3.29
N LYS A 19 18.73 5.74 3.91
CA LYS A 19 18.50 4.45 3.24
C LYS A 19 17.03 4.25 2.89
N TRP A 20 16.11 4.66 3.77
CA TRP A 20 14.68 4.57 3.54
C TRP A 20 14.22 5.53 2.44
N ILE A 21 14.68 6.79 2.47
CA ILE A 21 14.28 7.80 1.48
C ILE A 21 14.77 7.47 0.06
N HIS A 22 15.94 6.85 -0.07
CA HIS A 22 16.53 6.46 -1.36
C HIS A 22 16.20 5.01 -1.76
N ARG A 23 15.29 4.34 -1.04
CA ARG A 23 14.94 2.95 -1.34
C ARG A 23 14.08 2.88 -2.59
N SER A 24 14.57 2.19 -3.63
CA SER A 24 13.73 1.81 -4.76
C SER A 24 12.66 0.79 -4.32
N PRO A 25 11.39 0.98 -4.69
CA PRO A 25 10.33 0.05 -4.32
C PRO A 25 10.57 -1.31 -4.99
N SER A 26 10.31 -2.39 -4.25
CA SER A 26 10.35 -3.73 -4.85
C SER A 26 9.15 -3.91 -5.78
N PRO A 27 9.22 -4.82 -6.78
CA PRO A 27 8.08 -5.13 -7.64
C PRO A 27 6.81 -5.48 -6.84
N GLN A 28 6.99 -6.15 -5.70
CA GLN A 28 5.90 -6.53 -4.80
C GLN A 28 5.29 -5.32 -4.07
N LYS A 29 6.08 -4.31 -3.72
CA LYS A 29 5.57 -3.06 -3.13
C LYS A 29 4.75 -2.28 -4.15
N ILE A 30 5.26 -2.16 -5.38
CA ILE A 30 4.55 -1.52 -6.49
C ILE A 30 3.21 -2.22 -6.75
N TRP A 31 3.22 -3.56 -6.76
CA TRP A 31 1.99 -4.33 -6.95
C TRP A 31 0.96 -4.11 -5.83
N ASN A 32 1.41 -4.10 -4.58
CA ASN A 32 0.54 -3.85 -3.43
C ASN A 32 -0.03 -2.41 -3.44
N GLU A 33 0.78 -1.42 -3.82
CA GLU A 33 0.33 -0.02 -3.98
C GLU A 33 -0.77 0.06 -5.05
N LYS A 34 -0.56 -0.56 -6.21
CA LYS A 34 -1.56 -0.63 -7.29
C LYS A 34 -2.87 -1.29 -6.85
N ILE A 35 -2.80 -2.40 -6.10
CA ILE A 35 -3.99 -3.05 -5.54
C ILE A 35 -4.73 -2.10 -4.60
N GLY A 36 -4.01 -1.42 -3.70
CA GLY A 36 -4.61 -0.49 -2.74
C GLY A 36 -5.27 0.71 -3.41
N GLU A 37 -4.68 1.24 -4.48
CA GLU A 37 -5.27 2.32 -5.29
C GLU A 37 -6.57 1.87 -5.95
N GLU A 38 -6.58 0.70 -6.59
CA GLU A 38 -7.79 0.17 -7.23
C GLU A 38 -8.92 -0.09 -6.23
N ILE A 39 -8.59 -0.58 -5.01
CA ILE A 39 -9.58 -0.76 -3.94
C ILE A 39 -10.20 0.58 -3.54
N LYS A 40 -9.41 1.63 -3.36
CA LYS A 40 -9.91 2.96 -3.03
C LYS A 40 -10.84 3.49 -4.12
N LEU A 41 -10.40 3.41 -5.38
CA LEU A 41 -11.20 3.84 -6.53
C LEU A 41 -12.52 3.07 -6.61
N LEU A 42 -12.48 1.75 -6.44
CA LEU A 42 -13.68 0.92 -6.47
C LEU A 42 -14.61 1.24 -5.30
N HIS A 43 -14.07 1.41 -4.09
CA HIS A 43 -14.83 1.74 -2.90
C HIS A 43 -15.56 3.08 -3.06
N GLU A 44 -14.87 4.12 -3.55
CA GLU A 44 -15.48 5.42 -3.85
C GLU A 44 -16.55 5.32 -4.95
N LYS A 45 -16.25 4.59 -6.03
CA LYS A 45 -17.16 4.40 -7.17
C LYS A 45 -18.49 3.75 -6.79
N VAL A 46 -18.45 2.81 -5.83
CA VAL A 46 -19.65 2.09 -5.35
C VAL A 46 -20.21 2.69 -4.06
N GLY A 47 -19.71 3.84 -3.61
CA GLY A 47 -20.17 4.52 -2.40
C GLY A 47 -20.02 3.68 -1.12
N GLY A 48 -19.01 2.79 -1.07
CA GLY A 48 -18.75 1.94 0.08
C GLY A 48 -19.74 0.78 0.31
N ILE A 49 -20.63 0.51 -0.65
CA ILE A 49 -21.64 -0.56 -0.53
C ILE A 49 -20.98 -1.97 -0.56
N PHE A 50 -19.81 -2.10 -1.19
CA PHE A 50 -19.14 -3.38 -1.34
C PHE A 50 -18.47 -3.83 -0.05
N GLY A 51 -18.96 -4.94 0.52
CA GLY A 51 -18.23 -5.70 1.54
C GLY A 51 -17.06 -6.52 0.95
N TYR A 52 -16.27 -7.15 1.83
CA TYR A 52 -15.01 -7.81 1.47
C TYR A 52 -15.13 -8.81 0.30
N ARG A 53 -16.21 -9.59 0.25
CA ARG A 53 -16.41 -10.62 -0.78
C ARG A 53 -16.66 -9.99 -2.16
N GLN A 54 -17.45 -8.92 -2.22
CA GLN A 54 -17.72 -8.21 -3.47
C GLN A 54 -16.47 -7.51 -3.97
N MET A 55 -15.73 -6.87 -3.04
CA MET A 55 -14.41 -6.30 -3.32
C MET A 55 -13.48 -7.36 -3.92
N THR A 56 -13.40 -8.53 -3.28
CA THR A 56 -12.55 -9.64 -3.75
C THR A 56 -12.90 -10.14 -5.13
N ILE A 57 -14.19 -10.35 -5.41
CA ILE A 57 -14.65 -10.80 -6.73
C ILE A 57 -14.34 -9.77 -7.81
N HIS A 58 -14.58 -8.49 -7.53
CA HIS A 58 -14.32 -7.42 -8.48
C HIS A 58 -12.83 -7.31 -8.78
N MET A 59 -12.00 -7.28 -7.74
CA MET A 59 -10.55 -7.20 -7.86
C MET A 59 -9.98 -8.39 -8.64
N ASN A 60 -10.42 -9.63 -8.34
CA ASN A 60 -9.98 -10.81 -9.09
C ASN A 60 -10.35 -10.74 -10.58
N ARG A 61 -11.51 -10.15 -10.91
CA ARG A 61 -11.94 -9.94 -12.31
C ARG A 61 -11.10 -8.87 -13.01
N GLN A 62 -10.80 -7.76 -12.33
CA GLN A 62 -9.99 -6.66 -12.90
C GLN A 62 -8.55 -7.12 -13.18
N PHE A 63 -7.92 -7.75 -12.19
CA PHE A 63 -6.52 -8.19 -12.30
C PHE A 63 -6.34 -9.53 -13.01
N LYS A 64 -7.44 -10.24 -13.32
CA LYS A 64 -7.45 -11.57 -13.95
C LYS A 64 -6.62 -12.60 -13.17
N GLU A 65 -6.48 -12.41 -11.87
CA GLU A 65 -5.69 -13.25 -10.97
C GLU A 65 -6.48 -13.51 -9.69
N LYS A 66 -6.16 -14.63 -9.02
CA LYS A 66 -6.73 -14.94 -7.70
C LYS A 66 -5.91 -14.22 -6.63
N LEU A 67 -6.33 -13.01 -6.29
CA LEU A 67 -5.76 -12.24 -5.20
C LEU A 67 -6.15 -12.86 -3.86
N ASN A 68 -5.19 -12.89 -2.94
CA ASN A 68 -5.42 -13.33 -1.57
C ASN A 68 -6.33 -12.32 -0.86
N HIS A 69 -7.38 -12.79 -0.19
CA HIS A 69 -8.30 -11.95 0.59
C HIS A 69 -7.61 -11.08 1.66
N LYS A 70 -6.38 -11.40 2.10
CA LYS A 70 -5.61 -10.57 3.05
C LYS A 70 -4.99 -9.32 2.40
N ARG A 71 -5.04 -9.23 1.07
CA ARG A 71 -4.54 -8.10 0.28
C ARG A 71 -5.66 -7.15 -0.17
N ILE A 72 -6.91 -7.45 0.21
CA ILE A 72 -8.13 -6.76 -0.22
C ILE A 72 -8.80 -6.15 1.00
#